data_AF-A0A8T4ENU0-F1
#
_entry.id   AF-A0A8T4ENU0-F1
#
_cell.length_a   1.000
_cell.length_b   1.000
_cell.length_c   1.000
_cell.angle_alpha   90.00
_cell.angle_beta   90.00
_cell.angle_gamma   90.00
#
_symmetry.space_group_name_H-M   'P 1'
#
loop_
_entity.id
_entity.type
_entity.pdbx_description
1 polymer ?
#
loop_
_entity_poly.entity_id
_entity_poly.type
_entity_poly.pdbx_seq_one_letter_code
_entity_poly.pdbx_strand_id
1 'polypeptide(L)'
;MTIKRTLGTIVLASALALGVSGCTDGSRYHYNGKIGEEKVSFYEADMLNDNILEVTRVDGTIVRYSDIDDDLKLDYVDITKDGETTRYRRNVIGRKVVEEGQLQFNGYLTKILELKKAKGLSDISKE
;
A
#
# COMPACT_ATOMS: atom_id res chain seq x y z
N MET A 1 -32.23 13.13 11.23
CA MET A 1 -30.83 13.41 10.87
C MET A 1 -30.22 12.11 10.39
N THR A 2 -30.13 11.94 9.08
CA THR A 2 -29.77 10.63 8.47
C THR A 2 -28.80 10.90 7.34
N ILE A 3 -27.51 10.90 7.65
CA ILE A 3 -26.46 11.03 6.63
C ILE A 3 -26.25 9.65 6.05
N LYS A 4 -26.77 9.44 4.84
CA LYS A 4 -26.54 8.26 4.01
C LYS A 4 -25.05 8.23 3.67
N ARG A 5 -24.36 7.15 4.04
CA ARG A 5 -22.97 6.88 3.68
C ARG A 5 -22.92 6.54 2.19
N THR A 6 -22.64 7.51 1.35
CA THR A 6 -22.35 7.28 -0.07
C THR A 6 -20.99 6.61 -0.15
N LEU A 7 -20.98 5.33 -0.51
CA LEU A 7 -19.80 4.55 -0.86
C LEU A 7 -19.11 5.23 -2.05
N GLY A 8 -18.01 5.92 -1.77
CA GLY A 8 -17.11 6.45 -2.78
C GLY A 8 -16.30 5.29 -3.37
N THR A 9 -16.78 4.75 -4.48
CA THR A 9 -16.02 3.88 -5.37
C THR A 9 -14.84 4.69 -5.90
N ILE A 10 -13.67 4.58 -5.25
CA ILE A 10 -12.43 5.17 -5.76
C ILE A 10 -12.01 4.33 -6.96
N VAL A 11 -12.35 4.82 -8.15
CA VAL A 11 -11.82 4.32 -9.42
C VAL A 11 -10.34 4.70 -9.45
N LEU A 12 -9.49 3.81 -8.95
CA LEU A 12 -8.03 3.95 -9.02
C LEU A 12 -7.46 3.53 -10.40
N ALA A 13 -8.32 3.32 -11.40
CA ALA A 13 -7.98 2.60 -12.62
C ALA A 13 -7.56 3.47 -13.82
N SER A 14 -7.54 4.80 -13.76
CA SER A 14 -7.45 5.62 -14.98
C SER A 14 -6.43 6.77 -14.99
N ALA A 15 -5.38 6.72 -14.15
CA ALA A 15 -4.35 7.78 -14.13
C ALA A 15 -2.92 7.32 -14.49
N LEU A 16 -2.74 6.14 -15.10
CA LEU A 16 -1.42 5.55 -15.37
C LEU A 16 -1.03 5.51 -16.86
N ALA A 17 -1.52 6.46 -17.65
CA ALA A 17 -1.10 6.63 -19.03
C ALA A 17 -0.69 8.08 -19.30
N LEU A 18 0.42 8.51 -18.71
CA LEU A 18 1.22 9.60 -19.27
C LEU A 18 2.68 9.15 -19.30
N GLY A 19 3.20 9.12 -20.53
CA GLY A 19 4.42 8.45 -20.90
C GLY A 19 5.68 9.13 -20.39
N VAL A 20 6.67 8.29 -20.14
CA VAL A 20 8.06 8.55 -20.47
C VAL A 20 8.65 7.21 -20.90
N SER A 21 9.00 7.13 -22.18
CA SER A 21 9.87 6.11 -22.74
C SER A 21 11.26 6.27 -22.15
N GLY A 22 11.63 5.35 -21.28
CA GLY A 22 12.94 5.21 -20.67
C GLY A 22 12.83 4.01 -19.76
N CYS A 23 13.66 2.99 -20.01
CA CYS A 23 13.74 1.71 -19.30
C CYS A 23 12.86 1.65 -18.04
N THR A 24 11.71 1.00 -18.13
CA THR A 24 10.81 0.81 -16.99
C THR A 24 11.45 -0.15 -16.02
N ASP A 25 12.29 0.41 -15.18
CA ASP A 25 12.66 -0.16 -13.90
C ASP A 25 11.35 -0.41 -13.14
N GLY A 26 11.12 -1.64 -12.64
CA GLY A 26 9.92 -2.04 -11.88
C GLY A 26 9.68 -1.18 -10.62
N SER A 27 10.60 -0.28 -10.31
CA SER A 27 10.64 0.65 -9.17
C SER A 27 9.53 1.71 -9.11
N ARG A 28 8.55 1.70 -10.05
CA ARG A 28 7.47 2.71 -10.09
C ARG A 28 6.68 2.81 -8.79
N TYR A 29 6.55 1.72 -8.03
CA TYR A 29 5.87 1.74 -6.73
C TYR A 29 6.78 1.58 -5.52
N HIS A 30 8.06 1.26 -5.71
CA HIS A 30 9.00 1.11 -4.59
C HIS A 30 9.03 2.36 -3.71
N TYR A 31 8.78 2.18 -2.41
CA TYR A 31 8.78 3.25 -1.43
C TYR A 31 9.45 2.76 -0.16
N ASN A 32 10.29 3.60 0.43
CA ASN A 32 10.84 3.39 1.76
C ASN A 32 10.97 4.76 2.41
N GLY A 33 10.18 5.01 3.44
CA GLY A 33 10.11 6.33 4.06
C GLY A 33 9.13 6.38 5.22
N LYS A 34 8.74 7.60 5.58
CA LYS A 34 7.73 7.85 6.61
C LYS A 34 6.46 8.40 6.00
N ILE A 35 5.32 7.91 6.49
CA ILE A 35 4.00 8.51 6.27
C ILE A 35 3.45 8.83 7.65
N GLY A 36 3.33 10.13 7.96
CA GLY A 36 3.14 10.56 9.34
C GLY A 36 4.31 10.11 10.23
N GLU A 37 4.01 9.42 11.33
CA GLU A 37 5.02 8.88 12.26
C GLU A 37 5.42 7.43 11.94
N GLU A 38 4.70 6.77 11.03
CA GLU A 38 4.87 5.37 10.70
C GLU A 38 5.99 5.20 9.67
N LYS A 39 6.80 4.14 9.82
CA LYS A 39 7.76 3.73 8.79
C LYS A 39 7.04 2.83 7.79
N VAL A 40 7.15 3.14 6.51
CA VAL A 40 6.42 2.45 5.45
C VAL A 40 7.39 2.04 4.36
N SER A 41 7.32 0.77 3.99
CA SER A 41 8.05 0.17 2.87
C SER A 41 7.06 -0.49 1.92
N PHE A 42 7.13 -0.16 0.63
CA PHE A 42 6.40 -0.87 -0.43
C PHE A 42 7.40 -1.37 -1.46
N TYR A 43 7.31 -2.64 -1.85
CA TYR A 43 8.19 -3.25 -2.84
C TYR A 43 7.52 -4.47 -3.48
N GLU A 44 7.98 -4.79 -4.68
CA GLU A 44 7.66 -6.05 -5.35
C GLU A 44 8.71 -7.11 -4.95
N ALA A 45 8.29 -8.32 -4.61
CA ALA A 45 9.21 -9.41 -4.35
C ALA A 45 9.66 -10.05 -5.67
N ASP A 46 10.94 -9.84 -6.03
CA ASP A 46 11.60 -10.16 -7.32
C ASP A 46 11.36 -11.57 -7.92
N MET A 47 10.84 -12.54 -7.16
CA MET A 47 10.65 -13.92 -7.63
C MET A 47 9.18 -14.32 -7.85
N LEU A 48 8.21 -13.57 -7.34
CA LEU A 48 6.80 -13.98 -7.33
C LEU A 48 5.83 -12.89 -7.81
N ASN A 49 6.32 -11.68 -8.14
CA ASN A 49 5.51 -10.49 -8.39
C ASN A 49 4.59 -10.16 -7.20
N ASP A 50 5.03 -10.48 -5.98
CA ASP A 50 4.24 -10.19 -4.77
C ASP A 50 4.36 -8.70 -4.45
N ASN A 51 3.23 -7.99 -4.37
CA ASN A 51 3.17 -6.64 -3.82
C ASN A 51 3.18 -6.71 -2.29
N ILE A 52 4.26 -6.21 -1.68
CA ILE A 52 4.41 -6.18 -0.22
C ILE A 52 4.41 -4.74 0.27
N LEU A 53 3.47 -4.41 1.16
CA LEU A 53 3.50 -3.20 1.97
C LEU A 53 3.79 -3.58 3.42
N GLU A 54 4.85 -3.04 4.00
CA GLU A 54 5.18 -3.19 5.41
C GLU A 54 5.10 -1.84 6.13
N VAL A 55 4.39 -1.82 7.24
CA VAL A 55 4.18 -0.63 8.08
C VAL A 55 4.63 -0.93 9.49
N THR A 56 5.66 -0.23 9.97
CA THR A 56 6.03 -0.22 11.38
C THR A 56 5.37 0.97 12.07
N ARG A 57 4.44 0.66 12.98
CA ARG A 57 3.75 1.65 13.81
C ARG A 57 4.64 2.17 14.92
N VAL A 58 4.23 3.30 15.51
CA VAL A 58 4.94 3.97 16.61
C VAL A 58 5.06 3.08 17.84
N ASP A 59 4.06 2.22 18.09
CA ASP A 59 4.06 1.27 19.20
C ASP A 59 4.92 0.01 18.94
N GLY A 60 5.64 -0.04 17.82
CA GLY A 60 6.46 -1.18 17.42
C GLY A 60 5.71 -2.30 16.72
N THR A 61 4.38 -2.22 16.58
CA THR A 61 3.61 -3.20 15.81
C THR A 61 4.00 -3.11 14.33
N ILE A 62 4.30 -4.24 13.71
CA ILE A 62 4.56 -4.35 12.28
C ILE A 62 3.32 -4.96 11.61
N VAL A 63 2.77 -4.28 10.61
CA VAL A 63 1.70 -4.80 9.77
C VAL A 63 2.24 -4.99 8.37
N ARG A 64 2.22 -6.23 7.88
CA ARG A 64 2.58 -6.57 6.51
C ARG A 64 1.32 -6.94 5.74
N TYR A 65 1.10 -6.24 4.64
CA TYR A 65 0.04 -6.49 3.68
C TYR A 65 0.67 -7.17 2.46
N SER A 66 0.14 -8.32 2.07
CA SER A 66 0.66 -9.12 0.97
C SER A 66 -0.41 -9.41 -0.05
N ASP A 67 -0.16 -8.99 -1.28
CA ASP A 67 -0.85 -9.37 -2.50
C ASP A 67 0.12 -10.24 -3.30
N ILE A 68 -0.18 -11.53 -3.43
CA ILE A 68 0.71 -12.53 -4.05
C ILE A 68 0.26 -12.93 -5.46
N ASP A 69 -0.73 -12.24 -6.02
CA ASP A 69 -1.25 -12.47 -7.38
C ASP A 69 -1.23 -11.21 -8.27
N ASP A 70 -0.63 -10.12 -7.78
CA ASP A 70 -0.45 -8.82 -8.45
C ASP A 70 -1.77 -8.18 -8.90
N ASP A 71 -2.85 -8.46 -8.16
CA ASP A 71 -4.18 -7.89 -8.46
C ASP A 71 -4.55 -6.72 -7.54
N LEU A 72 -3.61 -6.32 -6.66
CA LEU A 72 -3.74 -5.32 -5.61
C LEU A 72 -4.81 -5.65 -4.56
N LYS A 73 -5.22 -6.92 -4.44
CA LYS A 73 -6.13 -7.40 -3.39
C LYS A 73 -5.41 -8.34 -2.45
N LEU A 74 -5.32 -7.92 -1.19
CA LEU A 74 -4.56 -8.65 -0.17
C LEU A 74 -4.99 -10.10 0.04
N ASP A 75 -4.08 -11.03 -0.18
CA ASP A 75 -4.23 -12.42 0.24
C ASP A 75 -4.08 -12.57 1.74
N TYR A 76 -3.08 -11.87 2.30
CA TYR A 76 -2.71 -11.97 3.70
C TYR A 76 -2.46 -10.61 4.35
N VAL A 77 -2.77 -10.57 5.64
CA VAL A 77 -2.29 -9.53 6.56
C VAL A 77 -1.57 -10.23 7.70
N ASP A 78 -0.27 -9.99 7.81
CA ASP A 78 0.53 -10.45 8.95
C ASP A 78 0.66 -9.29 9.94
N ILE A 79 0.32 -9.54 11.20
CA ILE A 79 0.50 -8.57 12.30
C ILE A 79 1.53 -9.17 13.25
N THR A 80 2.68 -8.50 13.35
CA THR A 80 3.75 -8.84 14.30
C THR A 80 3.74 -7.85 15.45
N LYS A 81 3.62 -8.34 16.67
CA LYS A 81 3.70 -7.55 17.91
C LYS A 81 4.43 -8.35 18.97
N ASP A 82 5.35 -7.69 19.68
CA ASP A 82 6.15 -8.32 20.75
C ASP A 82 6.88 -9.61 20.31
N GLY A 83 7.26 -9.68 19.03
CA GLY A 83 7.93 -10.84 18.42
C GLY A 83 6.99 -11.95 17.93
N GLU A 84 5.70 -11.90 18.27
CA GLU A 84 4.71 -12.87 17.81
C GLU A 84 4.03 -12.38 16.53
N THR A 85 3.87 -13.27 15.55
CA THR A 85 3.22 -12.96 14.28
C THR A 85 1.93 -13.76 14.12
N THR A 86 0.81 -13.06 13.90
CA THR A 86 -0.46 -13.67 13.51
C THR A 86 -0.77 -13.36 12.05
N ARG A 87 -1.03 -14.41 11.27
CA ARG A 87 -1.42 -14.30 9.86
C ARG A 87 -2.94 -14.39 9.70
N TYR A 88 -3.52 -13.39 9.06
CA TYR A 88 -4.94 -13.37 8.67
C TYR A 88 -5.08 -13.58 7.16
N ARG A 89 -6.08 -14.37 6.78
CA ARG A 89 -6.44 -14.67 5.37
C ARG A 89 -7.94 -14.45 5.19
N ARG A 90 -8.45 -14.41 3.95
CA ARG A 90 -9.90 -14.33 3.63
C ARG A 90 -10.70 -15.61 3.97
N ASN A 91 -10.48 -16.20 5.14
CA ASN A 91 -11.30 -17.26 5.71
C ASN A 91 -12.29 -16.69 6.75
N VAL A 92 -13.09 -17.55 7.39
CA VAL A 92 -14.16 -17.15 8.32
C VAL A 92 -13.63 -16.31 9.50
N ILE A 93 -12.40 -16.55 9.92
CA ILE A 93 -11.76 -15.88 11.07
C ILE A 93 -11.12 -14.56 10.63
N GLY A 94 -10.36 -14.57 9.52
CA GLY A 94 -9.54 -13.44 9.09
C GLY A 94 -10.22 -12.46 8.14
N ARG A 95 -11.41 -12.76 7.60
CA ARG A 95 -12.08 -11.92 6.57
C ARG A 95 -12.14 -10.45 6.95
N LYS A 96 -12.64 -10.12 8.15
CA LYS A 96 -12.77 -8.72 8.60
C LYS A 96 -11.42 -8.01 8.72
N VAL A 97 -10.38 -8.73 9.16
CA VAL A 97 -9.03 -8.18 9.27
C VAL A 97 -8.44 -7.89 7.89
N VAL A 98 -8.65 -8.80 6.93
CA VAL A 98 -8.18 -8.59 5.56
C VAL A 98 -8.96 -7.49 4.84
N GLU A 99 -10.28 -7.39 5.05
CA GLU A 99 -11.10 -6.29 4.51
C GLU A 99 -10.65 -4.93 5.03
N GLU A 100 -10.43 -4.80 6.34
CA GLU A 100 -9.88 -3.58 6.94
C GLU A 100 -8.45 -3.31 6.48
N GLY A 101 -7.64 -4.37 6.37
CA GLY A 101 -6.29 -4.29 5.83
C GLY A 101 -6.26 -3.77 4.40
N GLN A 102 -7.22 -4.17 3.56
CA GLN A 102 -7.34 -3.68 2.18
C GLN A 102 -7.61 -2.17 2.14
N LEU A 103 -8.44 -1.66 3.04
CA LEU A 103 -8.71 -0.23 3.14
C LEU A 103 -7.44 0.55 3.51
N GLN A 104 -6.68 0.05 4.50
CA GLN A 104 -5.40 0.65 4.90
C GLN A 104 -4.37 0.57 3.78
N PHE A 105 -4.21 -0.58 3.13
CA PHE A 105 -3.32 -0.79 2.00
C PHE A 105 -3.60 0.22 0.88
N ASN A 106 -4.85 0.36 0.46
CA ASN A 106 -5.25 1.35 -0.55
C ASN A 106 -4.95 2.80 -0.11
N GLY A 107 -5.14 3.10 1.17
CA GLY A 107 -4.80 4.40 1.75
C GLY A 107 -3.31 4.71 1.65
N TYR A 108 -2.46 3.75 2.01
CA TYR A 108 -1.01 3.89 1.89
C TYR A 108 -0.54 4.04 0.45
N LEU A 109 -1.04 3.22 -0.48
CA LEU A 109 -0.71 3.35 -1.89
C LEU A 109 -1.06 4.74 -2.44
N THR A 110 -2.20 5.28 -2.02
CA THR A 110 -2.62 6.65 -2.37
C THR A 110 -1.61 7.68 -1.85
N LYS A 111 -1.18 7.57 -0.59
CA LYS A 111 -0.19 8.48 0.01
C LYS A 111 1.20 8.36 -0.62
N ILE A 112 1.64 7.14 -0.93
CA ILE A 112 2.89 6.92 -1.66
C ILE A 112 2.84 7.61 -3.02
N LEU A 113 1.73 7.46 -3.75
CA LEU A 113 1.54 8.12 -5.05
C LEU A 113 1.57 9.65 -4.93
N GLU A 114 0.88 10.22 -3.95
CA GLU A 114 0.92 11.68 -3.67
C GLU A 114 2.35 12.16 -3.40
N LEU A 115 3.11 11.46 -2.55
CA LEU A 115 4.48 11.81 -2.21
C LEU A 115 5.41 11.72 -3.43
N LYS A 116 5.29 10.66 -4.24
CA LYS A 116 6.08 10.51 -5.47
C LYS A 116 5.76 11.61 -6.48
N LYS A 117 4.49 11.98 -6.65
CA LYS A 117 4.07 13.10 -7.50
C LYS A 117 4.66 14.43 -7.01
N ALA A 118 4.55 14.72 -5.72
CA ALA A 118 5.09 15.94 -5.14
C ALA A 118 6.61 16.03 -5.31
N LYS A 119 7.31 14.92 -5.08
CA LYS A 119 8.76 14.83 -5.31
C LYS A 119 9.10 15.06 -6.78
N GLY A 120 8.43 14.37 -7.71
CA GLY A 120 8.67 14.53 -9.14
C GLY A 120 8.44 15.97 -9.63
N LEU A 121 7.38 16.63 -9.14
CA LEU A 121 7.12 18.05 -9.43
C LEU A 121 8.24 18.95 -8.88
N SER A 122 8.67 18.74 -7.63
CA SER A 122 9.76 19.50 -7.02
C SER A 122 11.10 19.29 -7.73
N ASP A 123 11.36 18.10 -8.26
CA ASP A 123 12.59 17.78 -8.97
C ASP A 123 12.64 18.50 -10.34
N ILE A 124 11.48 18.75 -10.96
CA ILE A 124 11.34 19.47 -12.24
C ILE A 124 11.30 20.99 -12.02
N SER A 125 10.66 21.47 -10.94
CA SER A 125 10.42 22.89 -10.68
C SER A 125 11.60 23.63 -10.04
N LYS A 126 12.84 23.17 -10.25
CA LYS A 126 14.04 23.87 -9.75
C LYS A 126 14.27 25.16 -10.55
N GLU A 127 13.58 26.23 -10.14
CA GLU A 127 14.01 27.64 -10.23
C GLU A 127 14.27 28.17 -8.82
#